data_AF-A0A8E2EEF2-F1
#
_entry.id   AF-A0A8E2EEF2-F1
#
_cell.length_a   1.000
_cell.length_b   1.000
_cell.length_c   1.000
_cell.angle_alpha   90.00
_cell.angle_beta   90.00
_cell.angle_gamma   90.00
#
_symmetry.space_group_name_H-M   'P 1'
#
loop_
_entity.id
_entity.type
_entity.pdbx_description
1 polymer ?
#
loop_
_entity_poly.entity_id
_entity_poly.type
_entity_poly.pdbx_seq_one_letter_code
_entity_poly.pdbx_strand_id
1 'polypeptide(L)' 'MKFTSVVAVVLSLATFALAAPISAPAAGDISERQNHGMCVSSDGTTITKIDNC' A
#
# COMPACT_ATOMS: atom_id res chain seq x y z
N MET A 1 -31.37 -21.94 7.32
CA MET A 1 -30.81 -20.77 8.04
C MET A 1 -29.28 -20.74 8.03
N LYS A 2 -28.58 -21.81 8.46
CA LYS A 2 -27.09 -21.85 8.46
C LYS A 2 -26.46 -21.65 7.07
N PHE A 3 -27.04 -22.27 6.04
CA PHE A 3 -26.54 -22.19 4.66
C PHE A 3 -26.60 -20.75 4.10
N THR A 4 -27.70 -20.05 4.38
CA THR A 4 -27.91 -18.66 3.96
C THR A 4 -26.89 -17.71 4.60
N SER A 5 -26.55 -17.92 5.87
CA SER A 5 -25.49 -17.13 6.54
C SER A 5 -24.11 -17.38 5.95
N VAL A 6 -23.78 -18.63 5.61
CA VAL A 6 -22.47 -18.95 4.98
C VAL A 6 -22.35 -18.27 3.62
N VAL A 7 -23.40 -18.33 2.80
CA VAL A 7 -23.42 -17.67 1.49
C VAL A 7 -23.31 -16.14 1.63
N ALA A 8 -24.02 -15.54 2.59
CA ALA A 8 -23.95 -14.10 2.84
C ALA A 8 -22.54 -13.65 3.28
N VAL A 9 -21.87 -14.42 4.14
CA VAL A 9 -20.51 -14.12 4.59
C VAL A 9 -19.52 -14.20 3.43
N VAL A 10 -19.58 -15.25 2.62
CA VAL A 10 -18.68 -15.43 1.47
C VAL A 10 -18.90 -14.34 0.42
N LEU A 11 -20.15 -14.01 0.12
CA LEU A 11 -20.48 -12.96 -0.86
C LEU A 11 -20.06 -11.57 -0.36
N SER A 12 -20.17 -11.30 0.94
CA SER A 12 -19.73 -10.03 1.54
C SER A 12 -18.20 -9.91 1.63
N LEU A 13 -17.47 -11.02 1.71
CA LEU A 13 -16.01 -11.02 1.65
C LEU A 13 -15.48 -10.87 0.22
N ALA A 14 -16.21 -11.39 -0.78
CA ALA A 14 -15.84 -11.26 -2.18
C ALA A 14 -15.79 -9.79 -2.65
N THR A 15 -16.59 -8.90 -2.07
CA THR A 15 -16.53 -7.46 -2.40
C THR A 15 -15.21 -6.84 -1.98
N PHE A 16 -14.59 -7.29 -0.87
CA PHE A 16 -13.28 -6.77 -0.44
C PHE A 16 -12.13 -7.37 -1.25
N ALA A 17 -12.28 -8.58 -1.78
CA ALA A 17 -11.30 -9.15 -2.70
C ALA A 17 -11.26 -8.42 -4.05
N LEU A 18 -12.41 -7.90 -4.51
CA LEU A 18 -12.54 -7.13 -5.75
C LEU A 18 -12.31 -5.63 -5.56
N ALA A 19 -12.57 -5.10 -4.36
CA ALA A 19 -12.37 -3.69 -4.00
C ALA A 19 -11.04 -3.43 -3.27
N ALA A 20 -10.24 -4.47 -2.99
CA ALA A 20 -8.82 -4.28 -2.73
C ALA A 20 -8.30 -3.42 -3.88
N PRO A 21 -7.60 -2.29 -3.60
CA PRO A 21 -7.09 -1.47 -4.67
C PRO A 21 -6.29 -2.38 -5.60
N ILE A 22 -6.67 -2.39 -6.87
CA ILE A 22 -6.01 -2.97 -8.06
C ILE A 22 -4.60 -2.40 -8.29
N SER A 23 -3.98 -1.94 -7.21
CA SER A 23 -2.70 -1.31 -7.07
C SER A 23 -2.38 -1.49 -5.58
N ALA A 24 -2.19 -2.74 -5.13
CA ALA A 24 -1.19 -2.90 -4.09
C ALA A 24 0.03 -2.17 -4.65
N PRO A 25 0.51 -1.06 -4.02
CA PRO A 25 1.68 -0.37 -4.51
C PRO A 25 2.69 -1.46 -4.78
N ALA A 26 3.22 -1.52 -6.02
CA ALA A 26 4.19 -2.54 -6.36
C ALA A 26 5.20 -2.53 -5.22
N ALA A 27 5.67 -3.67 -4.71
CA ALA A 27 6.51 -3.66 -3.49
C ALA A 27 7.67 -2.64 -3.57
N GLY A 28 8.11 -2.29 -4.80
CA GLY A 28 8.97 -1.15 -5.13
C GLY A 28 8.45 0.26 -4.77
N ASP A 29 7.18 0.60 -5.01
CA ASP A 29 6.57 1.89 -4.65
C ASP A 29 6.62 2.14 -3.13
N ILE A 30 6.50 1.09 -2.31
CA ILE A 30 6.69 1.22 -0.86
C ILE A 30 8.18 1.39 -0.57
N SER A 31 9.05 0.58 -1.18
CA SER A 31 10.51 0.67 -0.98
C SER A 31 11.09 2.05 -1.31
N GLU A 32 10.66 2.68 -2.39
CA GLU A 32 11.15 4.00 -2.82
C GLU A 32 10.59 5.15 -1.97
N ARG A 33 9.40 4.99 -1.40
CA ARG A 33 8.74 6.02 -0.58
C ARG A 33 9.08 5.92 0.91
N GLN A 34 9.72 4.84 1.33
CA GLN A 34 10.22 4.65 2.68
C GLN A 34 11.60 5.29 2.79
N ASN A 35 11.62 6.61 3.03
CA ASN A 35 12.85 7.40 3.23
C ASN A 35 13.55 7.11 4.57
N HIS A 36 13.22 6.00 5.24
CA HIS A 36 13.76 5.61 6.53
C HIS A 36 15.20 5.09 6.34
N GLY A 37 16.19 5.87 6.79
CA GLY A 37 17.61 5.53 6.68
C GLY A 37 18.33 6.14 5.46
N MET A 38 17.65 6.93 4.64
CA MET A 38 18.28 7.71 3.57
C MET A 38 18.63 9.10 4.06
N CYS A 39 19.84 9.58 3.76
CA CYS A 39 20.11 11.00 3.89
C CYS A 39 19.40 11.76 2.79
N VAL A 40 18.65 12.77 3.22
CA VAL A 40 17.99 13.69 2.33
C VAL A 40 18.27 15.12 2.75
N SER A 41 18.32 16.00 1.77
CA SER A 41 18.40 17.44 1.97
C SER A 41 17.20 18.13 1.33
N SER A 42 16.86 19.31 1.83
CA SER A 42 15.81 20.15 1.27
C SER A 42 16.25 21.61 1.20
N ASP A 43 15.87 22.25 0.09
CA ASP A 43 15.94 23.71 -0.07
C ASP A 43 14.60 24.41 0.26
N GLY A 44 13.64 23.67 0.82
CA GLY A 44 12.29 24.14 1.11
C GLY A 44 11.28 23.93 -0.02
N THR A 45 11.73 23.56 -1.23
CA THR A 45 10.85 23.28 -2.38
C THR A 45 11.07 21.89 -2.98
N THR A 46 12.30 21.38 -2.89
CA THR A 46 12.71 20.09 -3.42
C THR A 46 13.35 19.26 -2.32
N ILE A 47 13.11 17.94 -2.35
CA ILE A 47 13.80 16.96 -1.53
C ILE A 47 14.77 16.21 -2.44
N THR A 48 16.06 16.20 -2.11
CA THR A 48 17.09 15.44 -2.84
C THR A 48 17.70 14.37 -1.96
N LYS A 49 17.91 13.19 -2.55
CA LYS A 49 18.63 12.08 -1.91
C LYS A 49 20.14 12.34 -1.94
N ILE A 50 20.81 12.08 -0.83
CA ILE A 50 22.26 12.09 -0.69
C ILE A 50 22.73 10.65 -0.55
N ASP A 51 23.48 10.17 -1.54
CA ASP A 51 24.10 8.84 -1.49
C ASP A 51 25.38 8.86 -0.62
N ASN A 52 25.60 7.84 0.21
CA ASN A 52 26.78 7.65 1.07
C ASN A 52 27.09 8.80 2.03
N CYS A 53 26.05 9.30 2.70
CA CYS A 53 26.24 9.73 4.08
C CYS A 53 26.37 8.49 5.00
#